data_AF-Q1MH93-F1
#
_entry.id   AF-Q1MH93-F1
#
_cell.length_a   1.000
_cell.length_b   1.000
_cell.length_c   1.000
_cell.angle_alpha   90.00
_cell.angle_beta   90.00
_cell.angle_gamma   90.00
#
_symmetry.space_group_name_H-M   'P 1'
#
loop_
_entity.id
_entity.type
_entity.pdbx_description
1 polymer ?
#
loop_
_entity_poly.entity_id
_entity_poly.type
_entity_poly.pdbx_seq_one_letter_code
_entity_poly.pdbx_strand_id
1 'polypeptide(L)'
;MTRSPRRAANDLTLMLNAVIGEDRFDRGPVDVESLAVEYTRRTAGSQGEYIERIVADDLDGCEGALVPGETKPRRWGIIYDRRQNRGRRAYTIAHEFGHFMLHRRLVDEDPDFDGGFRCSKEAVEHGSGKDIEKEANEFAATLLMPLDDFRRIIPANELADLERLGQAAQRYGVSLTAATLRWLSYTTTRAMLISSTEGYAHWAKPSEAALKSGRFIRTRNEMYEMPASSLAVRKVDAEEALAGVRQAAGVWFPESVIEMCMRTDRYDFELTLLHFDGKGPAYQAEPEEAGDAYTQFFARRGR
;
A
#
# COMPACT_ATOMS: atom_id res chain seq x y z
N MET A 1 -18.57 -7.61 -18.04
CA MET A 1 -18.35 -7.32 -16.60
C MET A 1 -16.87 -7.03 -16.41
N THR A 2 -16.54 -5.78 -16.12
CA THR A 2 -15.20 -5.36 -15.68
C THR A 2 -14.87 -6.13 -14.39
N ARG A 3 -13.69 -6.77 -14.33
CA ARG A 3 -13.27 -7.48 -13.10
C ARG A 3 -12.86 -6.43 -12.08
N SER A 4 -13.26 -6.60 -10.82
CA SER A 4 -12.76 -5.73 -9.75
C SER A 4 -11.24 -5.94 -9.56
N PRO A 5 -10.51 -4.92 -9.06
CA PRO A 5 -9.07 -5.01 -8.89
C PRO A 5 -8.64 -6.18 -8.01
N ARG A 6 -9.32 -6.37 -6.88
CA ARG A 6 -9.10 -7.51 -5.97
C ARG A 6 -9.30 -8.84 -6.66
N ARG A 7 -10.34 -8.97 -7.49
CA ARG A 7 -10.62 -10.23 -8.19
C ARG A 7 -9.52 -10.54 -9.19
N ALA A 8 -9.08 -9.55 -9.98
CA ALA A 8 -8.00 -9.74 -10.94
C ALA A 8 -6.68 -10.14 -10.25
N ALA A 9 -6.33 -9.51 -9.13
CA ALA A 9 -5.15 -9.89 -8.35
C ALA A 9 -5.28 -11.27 -7.69
N ASN A 10 -6.47 -11.60 -7.16
CA ASN A 10 -6.72 -12.91 -6.55
C ASN A 10 -6.68 -14.06 -7.56
N ASP A 11 -7.15 -13.84 -8.79
CA ASP A 11 -7.04 -14.84 -9.87
C ASP A 11 -5.56 -15.21 -10.12
N LEU A 12 -4.65 -14.22 -10.10
CA LEU A 12 -3.21 -14.43 -10.20
C LEU A 12 -2.64 -15.17 -8.98
N THR A 13 -3.05 -14.76 -7.78
CA THR A 13 -2.66 -15.44 -6.53
C THR A 13 -3.07 -16.91 -6.54
N LEU A 14 -4.30 -17.24 -6.93
CA LEU A 14 -4.78 -18.62 -7.01
C LEU A 14 -4.01 -19.43 -8.03
N MET A 15 -3.69 -18.84 -9.19
CA MET A 15 -2.83 -19.48 -10.19
C MET A 15 -1.44 -19.76 -9.62
N LEU A 16 -0.81 -18.79 -8.96
CA LEU A 16 0.50 -18.97 -8.33
C LEU A 16 0.46 -20.05 -7.24
N ASN A 17 -0.58 -20.05 -6.38
CA ASN A 17 -0.77 -21.08 -5.37
C ASN A 17 -0.84 -22.48 -6.00
N ALA A 18 -1.56 -22.61 -7.12
CA ALA A 18 -1.72 -23.89 -7.81
C ALA A 18 -0.44 -24.39 -8.49
N VAL A 19 0.38 -23.47 -9.04
CA VAL A 19 1.56 -23.83 -9.83
C VAL A 19 2.81 -23.99 -8.97
N ILE A 20 3.03 -23.08 -8.03
CA ILE A 20 4.26 -23.05 -7.22
C ILE A 20 4.02 -23.35 -5.74
N GLY A 21 2.77 -23.49 -5.28
CA GLY A 21 2.42 -23.84 -3.89
C GLY A 21 1.94 -22.65 -3.05
N GLU A 22 1.08 -22.93 -2.06
CA GLU A 22 0.59 -21.91 -1.11
C GLU A 22 1.71 -21.34 -0.23
N ASP A 23 2.74 -22.12 0.04
CA ASP A 23 3.92 -21.77 0.84
C ASP A 23 4.96 -20.91 0.08
N ARG A 24 4.62 -20.40 -1.13
CA ARG A 24 5.57 -19.66 -1.98
C ARG A 24 6.26 -18.49 -1.29
N PHE A 25 5.58 -17.84 -0.36
CA PHE A 25 6.13 -16.71 0.39
C PHE A 25 7.24 -17.12 1.37
N ASP A 26 7.42 -18.40 1.66
CA ASP A 26 8.55 -18.92 2.44
C ASP A 26 9.85 -18.91 1.62
N ARG A 27 9.74 -18.92 0.29
CA ARG A 27 10.87 -18.79 -0.65
C ARG A 27 11.15 -17.33 -1.01
N GLY A 28 10.18 -16.45 -0.83
CA GLY A 28 10.34 -15.01 -0.96
C GLY A 28 9.14 -14.29 -1.56
N PRO A 29 9.27 -12.97 -1.78
CA PRO A 29 8.22 -12.13 -2.35
C PRO A 29 7.78 -12.55 -3.75
N VAL A 30 6.62 -12.06 -4.19
CA VAL A 30 6.16 -12.21 -5.58
C VAL A 30 7.19 -11.60 -6.54
N ASP A 31 7.70 -12.40 -7.47
CA ASP A 31 8.46 -11.91 -8.62
C ASP A 31 7.50 -11.29 -9.64
N VAL A 32 7.10 -10.05 -9.36
CA VAL A 32 6.10 -9.33 -10.16
C VAL A 32 6.59 -9.02 -11.58
N GLU A 33 7.91 -8.91 -11.78
CA GLU A 33 8.50 -8.64 -13.09
C GLU A 33 8.28 -9.82 -14.03
N SER A 34 8.74 -11.00 -13.60
CA SER A 34 8.57 -12.24 -14.36
C SER A 34 7.08 -12.55 -14.52
N LEU A 35 6.28 -12.36 -13.45
CA LEU A 35 4.84 -12.58 -13.51
C LEU A 35 4.17 -11.71 -14.58
N ALA A 36 4.38 -10.39 -14.57
CA ALA A 36 3.72 -9.48 -15.49
C ALA A 36 4.06 -9.79 -16.95
N VAL A 37 5.33 -10.06 -17.26
CA VAL A 37 5.78 -10.40 -18.62
C VAL A 37 5.28 -11.78 -19.06
N GLU A 38 5.51 -12.81 -18.25
CA GLU A 38 5.20 -14.19 -18.65
C GLU A 38 3.70 -14.47 -18.68
N TYR A 39 2.97 -14.04 -17.66
CA TYR A 39 1.53 -14.29 -17.58
C TYR A 39 0.80 -13.62 -18.73
N THR A 40 1.05 -12.33 -18.99
CA THR A 40 0.35 -11.61 -20.05
C THR A 40 0.70 -12.19 -21.42
N ARG A 41 1.98 -12.53 -21.67
CA ARG A 41 2.39 -13.16 -22.92
C ARG A 41 1.74 -14.54 -23.15
N ARG A 42 1.67 -15.38 -22.11
CA ARG A 42 1.08 -16.73 -22.23
C ARG A 42 -0.44 -16.70 -22.39
N THR A 43 -1.12 -15.73 -21.78
CA THR A 43 -2.59 -15.61 -21.79
C THR A 43 -3.15 -14.77 -22.93
N ALA A 44 -2.32 -13.98 -23.60
CA ALA A 44 -2.73 -13.12 -24.71
C ALA A 44 -3.37 -13.88 -25.90
N GLY A 45 -2.93 -15.11 -26.16
CA GLY A 45 -3.29 -15.81 -27.40
C GLY A 45 -2.69 -15.14 -28.64
N SER A 46 -3.07 -15.61 -29.83
CA SER A 46 -2.45 -15.22 -31.10
C SER A 46 -2.69 -13.76 -31.51
N GLN A 47 -3.72 -13.10 -30.97
CA GLN A 47 -4.11 -11.73 -31.28
C GLN A 47 -4.16 -10.83 -30.03
N GLY A 48 -3.64 -11.29 -28.90
CA GLY A 48 -3.68 -10.51 -27.66
C GLY A 48 -2.51 -9.56 -27.50
N GLU A 49 -2.75 -8.59 -26.63
CA GLU A 49 -1.77 -7.65 -26.14
C GLU A 49 -1.08 -8.23 -24.90
N TYR A 50 0.20 -7.91 -24.71
CA TYR A 50 0.95 -8.34 -23.53
C TYR A 50 2.04 -7.33 -23.19
N ILE A 51 2.55 -7.44 -21.95
CA ILE A 51 3.71 -6.69 -21.49
C ILE A 51 4.96 -7.38 -22.04
N GLU A 52 5.62 -6.72 -22.98
CA GLU A 52 6.79 -7.27 -23.67
C GLU A 52 8.04 -7.19 -22.81
N ARG A 53 8.21 -6.06 -22.11
CA ARG A 53 9.41 -5.73 -21.34
C ARG A 53 9.10 -4.79 -20.19
N ILE A 54 9.98 -4.83 -19.21
CA ILE A 54 10.03 -3.91 -18.07
C ILE A 54 11.41 -3.27 -18.08
N VAL A 55 11.47 -1.94 -17.96
CA VAL A 55 12.70 -1.17 -18.16
C VAL A 55 12.92 -0.23 -16.97
N ALA A 56 14.17 -0.16 -16.51
CA ALA A 56 14.61 0.80 -15.51
C ALA A 56 15.14 2.07 -16.18
N ASP A 57 14.58 3.23 -15.86
CA ASP A 57 15.00 4.50 -16.45
C ASP A 57 15.14 5.61 -15.40
N ASP A 58 15.79 6.72 -15.78
CA ASP A 58 15.85 7.93 -14.97
C ASP A 58 14.56 8.74 -15.21
N LEU A 59 13.61 8.59 -14.29
CA LEU A 59 12.33 9.29 -14.36
C LEU A 59 12.35 10.52 -13.42
N ASP A 60 12.17 11.70 -14.00
CA ASP A 60 11.96 12.94 -13.26
C ASP A 60 10.46 13.22 -13.10
N GLY A 61 10.02 13.43 -11.86
CA GLY A 61 8.61 13.74 -11.54
C GLY A 61 7.61 12.58 -11.71
N CYS A 62 8.08 11.39 -12.09
CA CYS A 62 7.27 10.20 -12.35
C CYS A 62 7.89 8.98 -11.67
N GLU A 63 7.07 8.10 -11.10
CA GLU A 63 7.56 6.93 -10.37
C GLU A 63 7.50 5.66 -11.22
N GLY A 64 6.59 5.62 -12.19
CA GLY A 64 6.43 4.53 -13.13
C GLY A 64 5.48 4.91 -14.27
N ALA A 65 5.52 4.14 -15.34
CA ALA A 65 4.61 4.32 -16.47
C ALA A 65 4.31 3.01 -17.18
N LEU A 66 3.06 2.85 -17.62
CA LEU A 66 2.63 1.83 -18.56
C LEU A 66 2.51 2.45 -19.96
N VAL A 67 3.41 2.05 -20.85
CA VAL A 67 3.56 2.64 -22.19
C VAL A 67 3.04 1.69 -23.27
N PRO A 68 2.09 2.13 -24.12
CA PRO A 68 1.62 1.35 -25.26
C PRO A 68 2.63 1.40 -26.41
N GLY A 69 2.91 0.24 -27.03
CA GLY A 69 3.62 0.19 -28.31
C GLY A 69 2.73 0.61 -29.47
N GLU A 70 3.36 0.96 -30.59
CA GLU A 70 2.69 1.45 -31.81
C GLU A 70 2.01 0.34 -32.64
N THR A 71 2.35 -0.93 -32.39
CA THR A 71 1.79 -2.07 -33.14
C THR A 71 0.35 -2.40 -32.72
N LYS A 72 -0.44 -3.03 -33.61
CA LYS A 72 -1.70 -3.69 -33.25
C LYS A 72 -1.62 -5.19 -33.59
N PRO A 73 -1.86 -6.12 -32.64
CA PRO A 73 -2.10 -5.88 -31.20
C PRO A 73 -0.89 -5.23 -30.50
N ARG A 74 -1.16 -4.41 -29.47
CA ARG A 74 -0.13 -3.65 -28.77
C ARG A 74 0.84 -4.56 -28.02
N ARG A 75 2.11 -4.14 -28.02
CA ARG A 75 3.16 -4.63 -27.12
C ARG A 75 3.41 -3.54 -26.11
N TRP A 76 3.23 -3.86 -24.83
CA TRP A 76 3.27 -2.87 -23.76
C TRP A 76 4.62 -2.90 -23.05
N GLY A 77 5.07 -1.75 -22.57
CA GLY A 77 6.24 -1.62 -21.72
C GLY A 77 5.85 -1.07 -20.36
N ILE A 78 6.47 -1.59 -19.30
CA ILE A 78 6.45 -0.93 -17.98
C ILE A 78 7.80 -0.25 -17.77
N ILE A 79 7.79 0.99 -17.33
CA ILE A 79 8.98 1.75 -16.96
C ILE A 79 8.91 2.07 -15.46
N TYR A 80 10.02 1.96 -14.75
CA TYR A 80 10.14 2.37 -13.35
C TYR A 80 11.42 3.16 -13.12
N ASP A 81 11.43 4.02 -12.09
CA ASP A 81 12.62 4.82 -11.73
C ASP A 81 13.73 3.91 -11.17
N ARG A 82 14.89 3.91 -11.82
CA ARG A 82 16.04 3.07 -11.44
C ARG A 82 16.59 3.32 -10.03
N ARG A 83 16.28 4.46 -9.42
CA ARG A 83 16.71 4.84 -8.05
C ARG A 83 15.84 4.20 -6.96
N GLN A 84 14.76 3.51 -7.33
CA GLN A 84 13.86 2.86 -6.39
C GLN A 84 14.52 1.66 -5.70
N ASN A 85 14.24 1.47 -4.41
CA ASN A 85 14.60 0.24 -3.72
C ASN A 85 13.72 -0.93 -4.19
N ARG A 86 14.09 -2.16 -3.82
CA ARG A 86 13.40 -3.38 -4.29
C ARG A 86 11.89 -3.40 -3.99
N GLY A 87 11.48 -3.02 -2.78
CA GLY A 87 10.05 -3.04 -2.42
C GLY A 87 9.26 -1.95 -3.14
N ARG A 88 9.87 -0.78 -3.33
CA ARG A 88 9.29 0.31 -4.11
C ARG A 88 9.12 -0.08 -5.58
N ARG A 89 10.16 -0.68 -6.17
CA ARG A 89 10.16 -1.22 -7.53
C ARG A 89 9.05 -2.26 -7.72
N ALA A 90 8.93 -3.21 -6.79
CA ALA A 90 7.89 -4.23 -6.84
C ALA A 90 6.49 -3.61 -6.80
N TYR A 91 6.27 -2.60 -5.95
CA TYR A 91 5.00 -1.87 -5.91
C TYR A 91 4.69 -1.15 -7.23
N THR A 92 5.64 -0.37 -7.75
CA THR A 92 5.46 0.37 -9.01
C THR A 92 5.12 -0.59 -10.15
N ILE A 93 5.86 -1.68 -10.30
CA ILE A 93 5.60 -2.66 -11.36
C ILE A 93 4.24 -3.36 -11.17
N ALA A 94 3.86 -3.70 -9.93
CA ALA A 94 2.54 -4.26 -9.64
C ALA A 94 1.40 -3.27 -9.95
N HIS A 95 1.61 -1.99 -9.70
CA HIS A 95 0.67 -0.92 -9.99
C HIS A 95 0.48 -0.73 -11.50
N GLU A 96 1.57 -0.59 -12.27
CA GLU A 96 1.50 -0.51 -13.74
C GLU A 96 0.93 -1.80 -14.36
N PHE A 97 1.21 -2.96 -13.76
CA PHE A 97 0.58 -4.21 -14.15
C PHE A 97 -0.94 -4.20 -13.87
N GLY A 98 -1.38 -3.56 -12.79
CA GLY A 98 -2.78 -3.28 -12.51
C GLY A 98 -3.44 -2.46 -13.62
N HIS A 99 -2.81 -1.36 -14.05
CA HIS A 99 -3.28 -0.58 -15.21
C HIS A 99 -3.37 -1.44 -16.47
N PHE A 100 -2.38 -2.31 -16.71
CA PHE A 100 -2.44 -3.18 -17.87
C PHE A 100 -3.65 -4.12 -17.79
N MET A 101 -3.86 -4.76 -16.64
CA MET A 101 -4.91 -5.76 -16.45
C MET A 101 -6.31 -5.15 -16.51
N LEU A 102 -6.49 -3.95 -15.97
CA LEU A 102 -7.80 -3.34 -15.72
C LEU A 102 -8.13 -2.21 -16.71
N HIS A 103 -7.15 -1.39 -17.09
CA HIS A 103 -7.39 -0.07 -17.69
C HIS A 103 -6.84 0.09 -19.11
N ARG A 104 -6.00 -0.83 -19.61
CA ARG A 104 -5.28 -0.67 -20.90
C ARG A 104 -6.13 -0.29 -22.12
N ARG A 105 -7.42 -0.60 -22.11
CA ARG A 105 -8.35 -0.25 -23.19
C ARG A 105 -8.63 1.25 -23.27
N LEU A 106 -8.51 1.97 -22.16
CA LEU A 106 -8.70 3.42 -22.11
C LEU A 106 -7.75 4.17 -23.05
N VAL A 107 -6.56 3.64 -23.31
CA VAL A 107 -5.63 4.23 -24.29
C VAL A 107 -6.23 4.36 -25.70
N ASP A 108 -7.15 3.47 -26.09
CA ASP A 108 -7.85 3.55 -27.37
C ASP A 108 -9.27 4.18 -27.23
N GLU A 109 -9.82 4.28 -26.02
CA GLU A 109 -11.22 4.65 -25.75
C GLU A 109 -11.37 6.07 -25.19
N ASP A 110 -10.31 6.65 -24.60
CA ASP A 110 -10.31 7.93 -23.90
C ASP A 110 -9.03 8.73 -24.24
N PRO A 111 -9.15 9.92 -24.87
CA PRO A 111 -8.01 10.77 -25.25
C PRO A 111 -7.12 11.19 -24.07
N ASP A 112 -7.64 11.23 -22.84
CA ASP A 112 -6.84 11.62 -21.67
C ASP A 112 -5.74 10.59 -21.34
N PHE A 113 -5.87 9.37 -21.86
CA PHE A 113 -4.90 8.28 -21.71
C PHE A 113 -4.13 7.99 -23.01
N ASP A 114 -4.21 8.87 -24.01
CA ASP A 114 -3.40 8.72 -25.21
C ASP A 114 -1.90 8.77 -24.86
N GLY A 115 -1.16 7.76 -25.32
CA GLY A 115 0.24 7.56 -24.94
C GLY A 115 0.50 6.82 -23.62
N GLY A 116 -0.55 6.33 -22.93
CA GLY A 116 -0.43 5.41 -21.79
C GLY A 116 -0.72 6.01 -20.43
N PHE A 117 -0.25 5.34 -19.39
CA PHE A 117 -0.43 5.74 -17.99
C PHE A 117 0.90 6.22 -17.43
N ARG A 118 0.90 7.36 -16.74
CA ARG A 118 2.07 7.91 -16.06
C ARG A 118 1.70 8.18 -14.62
N CYS A 119 2.37 7.47 -13.71
CA CYS A 119 2.25 7.70 -12.28
C CYS A 119 3.04 8.96 -11.90
N SER A 120 2.45 10.14 -12.14
CA SER A 120 2.96 11.43 -11.66
C SER A 120 2.12 11.95 -10.49
N LYS A 121 2.73 12.77 -9.63
CA LYS A 121 2.05 13.36 -8.47
C LYS A 121 0.89 14.29 -8.85
N GLU A 122 0.91 14.83 -10.06
CA GLU A 122 -0.01 15.88 -10.53
C GLU A 122 -1.12 15.33 -11.44
N ALA A 123 -0.97 14.12 -11.99
CA ALA A 123 -1.93 13.53 -12.93
C ALA A 123 -3.28 13.14 -12.29
N VAL A 124 -3.44 13.28 -10.98
CA VAL A 124 -4.52 12.67 -10.20
C VAL A 124 -5.51 13.70 -9.62
N GLU A 125 -5.64 14.90 -10.20
CA GLU A 125 -6.48 15.94 -9.56
C GLU A 125 -7.96 15.96 -9.99
N HIS A 126 -8.37 15.35 -11.11
CA HIS A 126 -9.75 15.48 -11.61
C HIS A 126 -10.36 14.17 -12.15
N GLY A 127 -11.62 13.87 -11.76
CA GLY A 127 -12.48 12.89 -12.43
C GLY A 127 -12.08 11.41 -12.33
N SER A 128 -12.26 10.68 -13.45
CA SER A 128 -12.05 9.23 -13.64
C SER A 128 -10.61 8.76 -13.36
N GLY A 129 -9.62 9.64 -13.48
CA GLY A 129 -8.22 9.36 -13.16
C GLY A 129 -8.01 8.93 -11.70
N LYS A 130 -8.77 9.50 -10.75
CA LYS A 130 -8.66 9.15 -9.33
C LYS A 130 -9.09 7.70 -9.04
N ASP A 131 -10.13 7.24 -9.73
CA ASP A 131 -10.68 5.91 -9.50
C ASP A 131 -9.74 4.83 -10.04
N ILE A 132 -9.17 5.02 -11.24
CA ILE A 132 -8.27 4.04 -11.84
C ILE A 132 -6.94 3.90 -11.09
N GLU A 133 -6.38 4.99 -10.55
CA GLU A 133 -5.15 4.94 -9.74
C GLU A 133 -5.39 4.17 -8.45
N LYS A 134 -6.56 4.41 -7.83
CA LYS A 134 -6.97 3.67 -6.65
C LYS A 134 -7.18 2.18 -6.95
N GLU A 135 -7.79 1.86 -8.09
CA GLU A 135 -7.96 0.48 -8.56
C GLU A 135 -6.59 -0.20 -8.80
N ALA A 136 -5.64 0.49 -9.43
CA ALA A 136 -4.28 -0.02 -9.62
C ALA A 136 -3.52 -0.21 -8.29
N ASN A 137 -3.65 0.72 -7.34
CA ASN A 137 -3.12 0.59 -5.99
C ASN A 137 -3.72 -0.61 -5.24
N GLU A 138 -5.04 -0.81 -5.36
CA GLU A 138 -5.71 -1.96 -4.75
C GLU A 138 -5.29 -3.29 -5.38
N PHE A 139 -5.12 -3.33 -6.70
CA PHE A 139 -4.57 -4.47 -7.42
C PHE A 139 -3.14 -4.78 -6.91
N ALA A 140 -2.26 -3.78 -6.88
CA ALA A 140 -0.86 -3.94 -6.46
C ALA A 140 -0.76 -4.45 -5.02
N ALA A 141 -1.46 -3.82 -4.08
CA ALA A 141 -1.48 -4.25 -2.69
C ALA A 141 -2.04 -5.67 -2.54
N THR A 142 -3.02 -6.05 -3.37
CA THR A 142 -3.63 -7.39 -3.32
C THR A 142 -2.75 -8.47 -3.91
N LEU A 143 -2.03 -8.16 -4.99
CA LEU A 143 -1.10 -9.09 -5.61
C LEU A 143 0.14 -9.33 -4.73
N LEU A 144 0.72 -8.26 -4.18
CA LEU A 144 1.95 -8.33 -3.39
C LEU A 144 1.71 -8.86 -1.97
N MET A 145 0.54 -8.56 -1.38
CA MET A 145 0.19 -8.95 -0.01
C MET A 145 -1.21 -9.61 0.04
N PRO A 146 -1.37 -10.84 -0.48
CA PRO A 146 -2.67 -11.52 -0.51
C PRO A 146 -3.26 -11.73 0.89
N LEU A 147 -4.56 -11.44 1.08
CA LEU A 147 -5.18 -11.48 2.40
C LEU A 147 -5.32 -12.89 2.97
N ASP A 148 -5.39 -13.91 2.12
CA ASP A 148 -5.41 -15.33 2.51
C ASP A 148 -4.10 -15.73 3.20
N ASP A 149 -2.94 -15.38 2.64
CA ASP A 149 -1.65 -15.62 3.27
C ASP A 149 -1.42 -14.68 4.47
N PHE A 150 -1.70 -13.38 4.35
CA PHE A 150 -1.46 -12.41 5.43
C PHE A 150 -2.24 -12.77 6.70
N ARG A 151 -3.51 -13.16 6.57
CA ARG A 151 -4.35 -13.56 7.72
C ARG A 151 -3.87 -14.84 8.40
N ARG A 152 -3.08 -15.68 7.73
CA ARG A 152 -2.44 -16.86 8.36
C ARG A 152 -1.30 -16.46 9.27
N ILE A 153 -0.56 -15.40 8.92
CA ILE A 153 0.57 -14.90 9.72
C ILE A 153 0.09 -13.99 10.87
N ILE A 154 -0.88 -13.13 10.57
CA ILE A 154 -1.49 -12.20 11.53
C ILE A 154 -3.02 -12.32 11.42
N PRO A 155 -3.66 -13.09 12.32
CA PRO A 155 -5.11 -13.21 12.35
C PRO A 155 -5.82 -11.86 12.56
N ALA A 156 -6.99 -11.71 11.95
CA ALA A 156 -7.74 -10.44 11.96
C ALA A 156 -8.16 -9.97 13.37
N ASN A 157 -8.19 -10.87 14.36
CA ASN A 157 -8.57 -10.58 15.74
C ASN A 157 -7.38 -10.43 16.70
N GLU A 158 -6.15 -10.45 16.17
CA GLU A 158 -4.92 -10.27 16.94
C GLU A 158 -4.33 -8.87 16.74
N LEU A 159 -3.71 -8.35 17.81
CA LEU A 159 -2.85 -7.18 17.71
C LEU A 159 -1.50 -7.60 17.09
N ALA A 160 -0.95 -6.73 16.25
CA ALA A 160 0.36 -6.91 15.66
C ALA A 160 1.26 -5.77 16.14
N ASP A 161 2.37 -6.10 16.79
CA ASP A 161 3.42 -5.13 17.10
C ASP A 161 4.26 -4.81 15.86
N LEU A 162 5.17 -3.84 15.98
CA LEU A 162 6.05 -3.44 14.90
C LEU A 162 7.01 -4.55 14.46
N GLU A 163 7.33 -5.52 15.33
CA GLU A 163 8.17 -6.65 15.00
C GLU A 163 7.45 -7.63 14.06
N ARG A 164 6.24 -8.09 14.43
CA ARG A 164 5.40 -8.97 13.59
C ARG A 164 5.09 -8.30 12.25
N LEU A 165 4.82 -6.99 12.25
CA LEU A 165 4.60 -6.23 11.02
C LEU A 165 5.88 -6.10 10.19
N GLY A 166 7.05 -5.98 10.83
CA GLY A 166 8.35 -6.02 10.17
C GLY A 166 8.67 -7.37 9.54
N GLN A 167 8.31 -8.47 10.20
CA GLN A 167 8.43 -9.83 9.64
C GLN A 167 7.50 -10.00 8.42
N ALA A 168 6.26 -9.51 8.49
CA ALA A 168 5.35 -9.49 7.35
C ALA A 168 5.91 -8.65 6.19
N ALA A 169 6.47 -7.47 6.48
CA ALA A 169 7.10 -6.62 5.47
C ALA A 169 8.25 -7.33 4.74
N GLN A 170 9.08 -8.08 5.48
CA GLN A 170 10.15 -8.90 4.89
C GLN A 170 9.60 -10.04 4.03
N ARG A 171 8.58 -10.77 4.52
CA ARG A 171 7.91 -11.87 3.79
C ARG A 171 7.39 -11.43 2.42
N TYR A 172 6.73 -10.28 2.36
CA TYR A 172 6.16 -9.74 1.11
C TYR A 172 7.11 -8.84 0.33
N GLY A 173 8.30 -8.53 0.87
CA GLY A 173 9.26 -7.65 0.22
C GLY A 173 8.79 -6.21 0.07
N VAL A 174 8.00 -5.71 1.02
CA VAL A 174 7.40 -4.37 1.03
C VAL A 174 7.94 -3.51 2.18
N SER A 175 7.54 -2.24 2.26
CA SER A 175 7.87 -1.40 3.42
C SER A 175 7.05 -1.79 4.66
N LEU A 176 7.57 -1.50 5.85
CA LEU A 176 6.82 -1.65 7.10
C LEU A 176 5.48 -0.91 7.02
N THR A 177 5.49 0.33 6.52
CA THR A 177 4.26 1.10 6.31
C THR A 177 3.24 0.38 5.45
N ALA A 178 3.65 -0.18 4.30
CA ALA A 178 2.74 -0.91 3.41
C ALA A 178 2.15 -2.16 4.08
N ALA A 179 2.98 -2.92 4.80
CA ALA A 179 2.52 -4.08 5.56
C ALA A 179 1.53 -3.69 6.68
N THR A 180 1.81 -2.62 7.42
CA THR A 180 0.92 -2.13 8.48
C THR A 180 -0.39 -1.59 7.91
N LEU A 181 -0.36 -0.82 6.82
CA LEU A 181 -1.58 -0.36 6.14
C LEU A 181 -2.41 -1.54 5.62
N ARG A 182 -1.76 -2.60 5.13
CA ARG A 182 -2.44 -3.82 4.71
C ARG A 182 -3.07 -4.56 5.89
N TRP A 183 -2.41 -4.65 7.03
CA TRP A 183 -2.99 -5.21 8.25
C TRP A 183 -4.19 -4.40 8.74
N LEU A 184 -4.05 -3.07 8.80
CA LEU A 184 -5.13 -2.15 9.20
C LEU A 184 -6.37 -2.27 8.30
N SER A 185 -6.22 -2.68 7.03
CA SER A 185 -7.34 -2.82 6.10
C SER A 185 -8.21 -4.05 6.33
N TYR A 186 -7.81 -5.00 7.19
CA TYR A 186 -8.62 -6.17 7.51
C TYR A 186 -8.73 -6.50 9.00
N THR A 187 -7.90 -5.89 9.85
CA THR A 187 -7.96 -6.16 11.27
C THR A 187 -9.29 -5.70 11.89
N THR A 188 -9.79 -6.51 12.80
CA THR A 188 -10.95 -6.23 13.66
C THR A 188 -10.54 -5.61 15.00
N THR A 189 -9.22 -5.54 15.26
CA THR A 189 -8.67 -4.84 16.42
C THR A 189 -8.69 -3.34 16.18
N ARG A 190 -8.80 -2.57 17.27
CA ARG A 190 -8.73 -1.11 17.20
C ARG A 190 -7.26 -0.71 17.21
N ALA A 191 -6.77 -0.29 16.05
CA ALA A 191 -5.41 0.22 15.87
C ALA A 191 -5.36 1.43 14.94
N MET A 192 -4.28 2.21 15.01
CA MET A 192 -4.02 3.36 14.14
C MET A 192 -2.51 3.51 13.87
N LEU A 193 -2.15 3.74 12.62
CA LEU A 193 -0.79 4.10 12.22
C LEU A 193 -0.72 5.60 11.93
N ILE A 194 0.33 6.25 12.39
CA ILE A 194 0.60 7.68 12.21
C ILE A 194 2.00 7.84 11.66
N SER A 195 2.17 8.67 10.63
CA SER A 195 3.48 9.12 10.17
C SER A 195 3.67 10.58 10.55
N SER A 196 4.81 10.87 11.17
CA SER A 196 5.16 12.22 11.61
C SER A 196 6.58 12.61 11.19
N THR A 197 6.88 13.90 11.25
CA THR A 197 8.23 14.45 11.21
C THR A 197 8.24 15.72 12.04
N GLU A 198 9.32 15.97 12.77
CA GLU A 198 9.50 17.20 13.56
C GLU A 198 8.32 17.49 14.51
N GLY A 199 7.68 16.44 15.05
CA GLY A 199 6.56 16.59 15.99
C GLY A 199 5.20 16.89 15.35
N TYR A 200 5.07 16.80 14.03
CA TYR A 200 3.79 16.99 13.33
C TYR A 200 3.41 15.76 12.52
N ALA A 201 2.14 15.35 12.60
CA ALA A 201 1.62 14.25 11.80
C ALA A 201 1.36 14.68 10.36
N HIS A 202 1.92 13.94 9.40
CA HIS A 202 1.60 14.08 7.97
C HIS A 202 0.28 13.39 7.64
N TRP A 203 0.11 12.19 8.17
CA TRP A 203 -1.10 11.40 8.00
C TRP A 203 -1.30 10.41 9.14
N ALA A 204 -2.56 10.04 9.34
CA ALA A 204 -2.97 9.00 10.25
C ALA A 204 -3.99 8.09 9.57
N LYS A 205 -3.81 6.77 9.70
CA LYS A 205 -4.73 5.76 9.18
C LYS A 205 -5.24 4.89 10.32
N PRO A 206 -6.51 5.04 10.74
CA PRO A 206 -7.14 4.09 11.64
C PRO A 206 -7.53 2.80 10.90
N SER A 207 -7.53 1.70 11.63
CA SER A 207 -8.32 0.51 11.29
C SER A 207 -9.82 0.86 11.25
N GLU A 208 -10.61 0.05 10.55
CA GLU A 208 -12.06 0.24 10.48
C GLU A 208 -12.70 0.20 11.88
N ALA A 209 -12.25 -0.72 12.74
CA ALA A 209 -12.72 -0.84 14.13
C ALA A 209 -12.41 0.42 14.96
N ALA A 210 -11.20 0.99 14.81
CA ALA A 210 -10.83 2.24 15.48
C ALA A 210 -11.70 3.41 14.97
N LEU A 211 -11.85 3.54 13.65
CA LEU A 211 -12.66 4.58 13.02
C LEU A 211 -14.12 4.53 13.49
N LYS A 212 -14.75 3.34 13.48
CA LYS A 212 -16.12 3.13 13.95
C LYS A 212 -16.32 3.43 15.43
N SER A 213 -15.26 3.35 16.23
CA SER A 213 -15.26 3.78 17.63
C SER A 213 -14.93 5.27 17.85
N GLY A 214 -14.89 6.07 16.78
CA GLY A 214 -14.56 7.49 16.84
C GLY A 214 -13.09 7.78 17.11
N ARG A 215 -12.18 6.91 16.68
CA ARG A 215 -10.72 7.08 16.80
C ARG A 215 -10.11 7.35 15.43
N PHE A 216 -9.90 8.63 15.16
CA PHE A 216 -9.25 9.14 13.96
C PHE A 216 -8.55 10.46 14.28
N ILE A 217 -7.56 10.81 13.48
CA ILE A 217 -6.88 12.10 13.50
C ILE A 217 -7.08 12.72 12.11
N ARG A 218 -7.48 13.99 12.06
CA ARG A 218 -7.61 14.73 10.80
C ARG A 218 -6.27 15.37 10.47
N THR A 219 -5.73 15.08 9.29
CA THR A 219 -4.42 15.59 8.85
C THR A 219 -4.45 16.24 7.46
N ARG A 220 -5.60 16.22 6.76
CA ARG A 220 -5.68 16.66 5.35
C ARG A 220 -5.66 18.19 5.19
N ASN A 221 -6.31 18.91 6.10
CA ASN A 221 -6.44 20.37 6.06
C ASN A 221 -6.01 21.03 7.38
N GLU A 222 -5.49 20.24 8.30
CA GLU A 222 -5.15 20.65 9.66
C GLU A 222 -3.77 20.08 9.98
N MET A 223 -2.85 20.96 10.38
CA MET A 223 -1.61 20.52 10.99
C MET A 223 -1.93 19.92 12.36
N TYR A 224 -1.63 18.64 12.52
CA TYR A 224 -1.79 17.97 13.80
C TYR A 224 -0.44 17.89 14.50
N GLU A 225 -0.28 18.69 15.55
CA GLU A 225 0.87 18.59 16.44
C GLU A 225 0.74 17.33 17.29
N MET A 226 1.82 16.54 17.32
CA MET A 226 1.89 15.31 18.10
C MET A 226 1.84 15.64 19.59
N PRO A 227 1.16 14.84 20.43
CA PRO A 227 1.12 15.08 21.88
C PRO A 227 2.54 15.16 22.46
N ALA A 228 2.81 16.13 23.34
CA ALA A 228 4.14 16.32 23.93
C ALA A 228 4.68 15.06 24.66
N SER A 229 3.79 14.22 25.18
CA SER A 229 4.11 12.96 25.86
C SER A 229 4.21 11.74 24.92
N SER A 230 3.89 11.90 23.63
CA SER A 230 4.02 10.83 22.62
C SER A 230 5.46 10.36 22.50
N LEU A 231 5.68 9.12 22.11
CA LEU A 231 7.01 8.57 21.86
C LEU A 231 7.66 9.17 20.60
N ALA A 232 6.87 9.78 19.70
CA ALA A 232 7.40 10.55 18.59
C ALA A 232 8.17 11.80 19.10
N VAL A 233 7.59 12.53 20.06
CA VAL A 233 8.16 13.77 20.62
C VAL A 233 9.11 13.48 21.80
N ARG A 234 8.67 12.65 22.75
CA ARG A 234 9.45 12.26 23.92
C ARG A 234 10.56 11.31 23.50
N LYS A 235 11.79 11.61 23.93
CA LYS A 235 12.93 10.71 23.72
C LYS A 235 12.93 9.64 24.82
N VAL A 236 12.59 8.42 24.44
CA VAL A 236 12.80 7.19 25.21
C VAL A 236 13.87 6.34 24.54
N ASP A 237 14.28 5.28 25.23
CA ASP A 237 15.10 4.24 24.63
C ASP A 237 14.39 3.60 23.42
N ALA A 238 15.16 3.23 22.39
CA ALA A 238 14.62 2.71 21.14
C ALA A 238 13.97 1.33 21.32
N GLU A 239 14.53 0.45 22.17
CA GLU A 239 13.95 -0.86 22.46
C GLU A 239 12.63 -0.70 23.22
N GLU A 240 12.57 0.22 24.18
CA GLU A 240 11.34 0.57 24.90
C GLU A 240 10.26 1.10 23.93
N ALA A 241 10.64 1.98 23.00
CA ALA A 241 9.71 2.53 22.02
C ALA A 241 9.13 1.47 21.07
N LEU A 242 9.94 0.48 20.69
CA LEU A 242 9.53 -0.61 19.81
C LEU A 242 8.66 -1.65 20.55
N ALA A 243 8.99 -1.96 21.81
CA ALA A 243 8.23 -2.89 22.64
C ALA A 243 6.82 -2.37 23.00
N GLY A 244 6.68 -1.04 23.10
CA GLY A 244 5.42 -0.36 23.32
C GLY A 244 5.24 0.11 24.76
N VAL A 245 4.76 1.35 24.90
CA VAL A 245 4.54 2.03 26.18
C VAL A 245 3.06 2.30 26.36
N ARG A 246 2.53 1.98 27.54
CA ARG A 246 1.14 2.35 27.89
C ARG A 246 1.07 3.84 28.17
N GLN A 247 0.34 4.56 27.33
CA GLN A 247 0.02 5.97 27.51
C GLN A 247 -1.28 6.13 28.30
N ALA A 248 -1.32 7.15 29.15
CA ALA A 248 -2.52 7.48 29.92
C ALA A 248 -3.64 8.04 29.04
N ALA A 249 -4.87 7.93 29.52
CA ALA A 249 -6.01 8.61 28.90
C ALA A 249 -5.77 10.13 28.88
N GLY A 250 -6.11 10.76 27.76
CA GLY A 250 -5.89 12.19 27.51
C GLY A 250 -4.57 12.52 26.78
N VAL A 251 -3.64 11.56 26.65
CA VAL A 251 -2.43 11.79 25.82
C VAL A 251 -2.80 11.77 24.34
N TRP A 252 -3.42 10.69 23.88
CA TRP A 252 -3.83 10.53 22.48
C TRP A 252 -5.34 10.68 22.30
N PHE A 253 -6.10 10.01 23.16
CA PHE A 253 -7.56 9.93 23.13
C PHE A 253 -8.07 9.85 24.58
N PRO A 254 -9.38 10.02 24.85
CA PRO A 254 -9.95 9.88 26.20
C PRO A 254 -10.01 8.42 26.70
N GLU A 255 -8.99 7.62 26.39
CA GLU A 255 -8.74 6.26 26.84
C GLU A 255 -7.24 5.97 26.79
N SER A 256 -6.76 4.97 27.55
CA SER A 256 -5.38 4.54 27.44
C SER A 256 -5.10 3.85 26.12
N VAL A 257 -3.87 3.97 25.63
CA VAL A 257 -3.40 3.27 24.43
C VAL A 257 -2.04 2.63 24.71
N ILE A 258 -1.72 1.55 24.01
CA ILE A 258 -0.34 1.11 23.86
C ILE A 258 0.22 1.84 22.64
N GLU A 259 1.28 2.62 22.85
CA GLU A 259 1.98 3.33 21.80
C GLU A 259 3.31 2.65 21.52
N MET A 260 3.54 2.27 20.27
CA MET A 260 4.85 1.89 19.77
C MET A 260 5.33 2.96 18.78
N CYS A 261 6.63 3.21 18.74
CA CYS A 261 7.21 4.18 17.83
C CYS A 261 8.53 3.67 17.25
N MET A 262 8.64 3.71 15.92
CA MET A 262 9.90 3.47 15.21
C MET A 262 10.38 4.79 14.60
N ARG A 263 11.61 5.17 14.93
CA ARG A 263 12.32 6.27 14.26
C ARG A 263 13.21 5.72 13.17
N THR A 264 13.24 6.37 12.02
CA THR A 264 14.14 6.01 10.92
C THR A 264 15.11 7.15 10.62
N ASP A 265 16.37 6.98 11.03
CA ASP A 265 17.45 7.94 10.77
C ASP A 265 17.66 8.23 9.28
N ARG A 266 17.33 7.26 8.42
CA ARG A 266 17.54 7.35 6.97
C ARG A 266 16.61 8.34 6.28
N TYR A 267 15.45 8.64 6.87
CA TYR A 267 14.37 9.38 6.21
C TYR A 267 13.75 10.47 7.08
N ASP A 268 14.32 10.70 8.27
CA ASP A 268 13.92 11.75 9.21
C ASP A 268 12.40 11.78 9.43
N PHE A 269 11.82 10.61 9.74
CA PHE A 269 10.41 10.48 10.09
C PHE A 269 10.20 9.39 11.13
N GLU A 270 9.06 9.48 11.81
CA GLU A 270 8.61 8.50 12.78
C GLU A 270 7.34 7.80 12.30
N LEU A 271 7.23 6.51 12.65
CA LEU A 271 5.99 5.74 12.56
C LEU A 271 5.52 5.42 13.96
N THR A 272 4.35 5.94 14.32
CA THR A 272 3.69 5.65 15.59
C THR A 272 2.53 4.68 15.34
N LEU A 273 2.52 3.55 16.04
CA LEU A 273 1.43 2.58 16.03
C LEU A 273 0.72 2.61 17.39
N LEU A 274 -0.57 2.93 17.35
CA LEU A 274 -1.44 2.94 18.53
C LEU A 274 -2.33 1.70 18.54
N HIS A 275 -2.36 1.01 19.67
CA HIS A 275 -3.36 -0.01 19.98
C HIS A 275 -4.30 0.51 21.06
N PHE A 276 -5.59 0.40 20.80
CA PHE A 276 -6.65 0.77 21.75
C PHE A 276 -7.15 -0.47 22.47
N ASP A 277 -7.64 -0.31 23.70
CA ASP A 277 -8.21 -1.41 24.47
C ASP A 277 -9.58 -1.85 23.87
N GLY A 278 -9.93 -3.13 23.98
CA GLY A 278 -11.22 -3.68 23.52
C GLY A 278 -11.35 -3.90 22.00
N LYS A 279 -12.45 -4.54 21.58
CA LYS A 279 -12.79 -4.75 20.16
C LYS A 279 -13.69 -3.62 19.65
N GLY A 280 -13.61 -3.33 18.35
CA GLY A 280 -14.56 -2.39 17.72
C GLY A 280 -16.01 -2.89 17.84
N PRO A 281 -17.01 -2.00 17.64
CA PRO A 281 -18.41 -2.39 17.69
C PRO A 281 -18.70 -3.54 16.69
N ALA A 282 -19.52 -4.50 17.09
CA ALA A 282 -19.88 -5.66 16.26
C ALA A 282 -20.75 -5.21 15.07
N TYR A 283 -20.10 -4.88 13.96
CA TYR A 283 -20.60 -4.67 12.58
C TYR A 283 -21.94 -3.95 12.37
N GLN A 284 -21.93 -2.85 11.58
CA GLN A 284 -22.76 -2.65 10.37
C GLN A 284 -22.34 -1.35 9.63
N ALA A 285 -22.57 -1.33 8.31
CA ALA A 285 -22.27 -0.30 7.30
C ALA A 285 -20.83 -0.21 6.76
N GLU A 286 -20.74 -0.15 5.42
CA GLU A 286 -19.54 0.19 4.65
C GLU A 286 -19.16 1.66 4.91
N PRO A 287 -17.93 1.97 5.32
CA PRO A 287 -17.50 3.35 5.51
C PRO A 287 -17.22 4.04 4.17
N GLU A 288 -17.53 5.34 4.10
CA GLU A 288 -16.99 6.24 3.08
C GLU A 288 -15.46 6.15 3.04
N GLU A 289 -14.95 6.19 1.81
CA GLU A 289 -13.57 5.92 1.46
C GLU A 289 -12.60 6.87 2.18
N ALA A 290 -11.96 6.37 3.25
CA ALA A 290 -10.79 7.03 3.82
C ALA A 290 -9.72 7.10 2.73
N GLY A 291 -9.39 8.31 2.29
CA GLY A 291 -8.45 8.63 1.22
C GLY A 291 -7.19 7.76 1.18
N ASP A 292 -6.63 7.63 -0.02
CA ASP A 292 -5.59 6.67 -0.34
C ASP A 292 -4.28 6.94 0.42
N ALA A 293 -4.06 6.16 1.48
CA ALA A 293 -2.86 6.20 2.29
C ALA A 293 -1.63 5.64 1.55
N TYR A 294 -1.82 4.85 0.48
CA TYR A 294 -0.71 4.38 -0.34
C TYR A 294 -0.11 5.55 -1.13
N THR A 295 -0.94 6.35 -1.82
CA THR A 295 -0.49 7.55 -2.54
C THR A 295 0.19 8.59 -1.63
N GLN A 296 -0.28 8.76 -0.39
CA GLN A 296 0.34 9.71 0.56
C GLN A 296 1.74 9.30 1.02
N PHE A 297 2.06 8.00 1.05
CA PHE A 297 3.42 7.53 1.33
C PHE A 297 4.38 7.85 0.18
N PHE A 298 3.85 7.92 -1.05
CA PHE A 298 4.59 8.14 -2.29
C PHE A 298 4.79 9.62 -2.64
N ALA A 299 4.10 10.53 -1.95
CA ALA A 299 4.26 11.97 -2.10
C ALA A 299 5.67 12.51 -1.72
N ARG A 300 6.54 11.71 -1.07
CA ARG A 300 7.87 12.14 -0.63
C ARG A 300 8.97 11.93 -1.70
N ARG A 301 9.12 12.94 -2.56
CA ARG A 301 10.40 13.44 -3.12
C ARG A 301 10.13 14.80 -3.78
N GLY A 302 10.54 15.85 -3.10
CA GLY A 302 10.38 17.24 -3.53
C GLY A 302 10.88 18.11 -2.39
N ARG A 303 12.15 18.47 -2.45
CA ARG A 303 12.60 19.72 -1.83
C ARG A 303 12.11 20.86 -2.70
#